data_AF-A0AAV1C294-F1
#
_entry.id   AF-A0AAV1C294-F1
#
_cell.length_a   1.000
_cell.length_b   1.000
_cell.length_c   1.000
_cell.angle_alpha   90.00
_cell.angle_beta   90.00
_cell.angle_gamma   90.00
#
_symmetry.space_group_name_H-M   'P 1'
#
loop_
_entity.id
_entity.type
_entity.pdbx_description
1 polymer ?
#
loop_
_entity_poly.entity_id
_entity_poly.type
_entity_poly.pdbx_seq_one_letter_code
_entity_poly.pdbx_strand_id
1 'polypeptide(L)'
;MRRRGPDFRRPVRRRFSNVFWLTLFGLLILLLIIMLSRDSHEPTSRSPLNKRPFRHDRSVEGLNITEEMLSADSVARQLNDQISLAKAFVVIAKESNNLQFAWELSAQIRNSQVLLSNAALRRTPLTVGESEASIRDMALLLYQAQQLLHYDSSTMIMRLKGKIQGLEEQMNSINEKSSKFGQIAAEEVPKSLYCLGVRLTTEWFKNSNLQKKLNSESNTAAKLVDNNLYHFCVFSDNVLATSVVVNSTALNSKNPDMVVFHLVTDEVNYAAMKAWFSMNSFRGVIVDVQKFEDFSWLNASYVPVLKQLQDSETQSYYFSGSGGDNRTPIKFRNPKYLSMLNHLRFYIPEVFPALKKLVFLDDDVVVQKDLSPLFAIDLNGNVNGAVETCMETFHRYHKYLNYSHPLIRTHFDPDACGWAFGMNIFDLVQWRKRNVTGIYHYWQEKNVDRTLWKLGTLPPGLLTFYGLTEALDPSWHVLGLGYTNVDAQLIEKGAVLHYNGNSKPWLKIGMEKYKPLWEKYVDYGHPLLQQCNFH
;
A
#
# COMPACT_ATOMS: atom_id res chain seq x y z
N MET A 1 -73.40 38.57 0.44
CA MET A 1 -72.99 37.15 0.47
C MET A 1 -71.50 37.04 0.13
N ARG A 2 -70.66 36.67 1.10
CA ARG A 2 -69.41 35.89 0.90
C ARG A 2 -68.92 35.41 2.27
N ARG A 3 -68.61 34.12 2.36
CA ARG A 3 -68.43 33.31 3.57
C ARG A 3 -67.06 33.54 4.23
N ARG A 4 -67.03 33.40 5.56
CA ARG A 4 -65.84 33.34 6.44
C ARG A 4 -64.98 32.12 6.13
N GLY A 5 -63.65 32.27 6.25
CA GLY A 5 -62.71 31.17 6.51
C GLY A 5 -62.22 31.21 7.97
N PRO A 6 -62.03 30.07 8.65
CA PRO A 6 -61.54 30.03 10.03
C PRO A 6 -60.03 29.81 10.13
N ASP A 7 -59.43 30.41 11.17
CA ASP A 7 -58.03 30.27 11.57
C ASP A 7 -57.68 28.87 12.09
N PHE A 8 -56.49 28.40 11.70
CA PHE A 8 -55.89 27.13 12.12
C PHE A 8 -55.54 27.12 13.62
N ARG A 9 -56.21 26.25 14.40
CA ARG A 9 -55.79 25.85 15.76
C ARG A 9 -54.70 24.77 15.70
N ARG A 10 -53.62 24.96 16.47
CA ARG A 10 -52.57 23.95 16.72
C ARG A 10 -53.10 22.78 17.57
N PRO A 11 -52.70 21.51 17.35
CA PRO A 11 -53.11 20.38 18.17
C PRO A 11 -52.26 20.23 19.45
N VAL A 12 -52.92 19.76 20.51
CA VAL A 12 -52.39 19.52 21.86
C VAL A 12 -51.49 18.27 21.89
N ARG A 13 -50.26 18.43 22.41
CA ARG A 13 -49.27 17.34 22.58
C ARG A 13 -49.61 16.55 23.86
N ARG A 14 -50.03 15.28 23.73
CA ARG A 14 -50.22 14.36 24.87
C ARG A 14 -48.85 13.94 25.44
N ARG A 15 -48.59 14.25 26.71
CA ARG A 15 -47.42 13.75 27.47
C ARG A 15 -47.73 12.33 27.97
N PHE A 16 -46.95 11.34 27.56
CA PHE A 16 -46.93 10.03 28.20
C PHE A 16 -46.01 10.07 29.43
N SER A 17 -46.44 9.44 30.53
CA SER A 17 -45.73 9.45 31.82
C SER A 17 -44.41 8.68 31.74
N ASN A 18 -43.36 9.21 32.38
CA ASN A 18 -42.01 8.60 32.46
C ASN A 18 -42.02 7.16 33.00
N VAL A 19 -43.06 6.77 33.74
CA VAL A 19 -43.25 5.39 34.24
C VAL A 19 -43.40 4.39 33.11
N PHE A 20 -44.05 4.76 31.99
CA PHE A 20 -44.22 3.89 30.83
C PHE A 20 -42.90 3.61 30.11
N TRP A 21 -42.02 4.60 30.05
CA TRP A 21 -40.69 4.42 29.44
C TRP A 21 -39.76 3.58 30.32
N LEU A 22 -39.85 3.71 31.65
CA LEU A 22 -39.08 2.91 32.59
C LEU A 22 -39.50 1.43 32.59
N THR A 23 -40.80 1.13 32.49
CA THR A 23 -41.27 -0.26 32.39
C THR A 23 -40.90 -0.92 31.07
N LEU A 24 -40.97 -0.17 29.96
CA LEU A 24 -40.56 -0.66 28.64
C LEU A 24 -39.05 -0.97 28.60
N PHE A 25 -38.22 -0.12 29.22
CA PHE A 25 -36.78 -0.32 29.27
C PHE A 25 -36.39 -1.51 30.18
N GLY A 26 -37.10 -1.68 31.30
CA GLY A 26 -36.91 -2.84 32.19
C GLY A 26 -37.23 -4.18 31.52
N LEU A 27 -38.31 -4.24 30.72
CA LEU A 27 -38.68 -5.44 29.96
C LEU A 27 -37.65 -5.78 28.86
N LEU A 28 -37.07 -4.76 28.21
CA LEU A 28 -36.02 -4.93 27.20
C LEU A 28 -34.72 -5.49 27.79
N ILE A 29 -34.34 -5.04 28.98
CA ILE A 29 -33.15 -5.55 29.69
C ILE A 29 -33.36 -7.00 30.12
N LEU A 30 -34.56 -7.34 30.62
CA LEU A 30 -34.88 -8.71 31.02
C LEU A 30 -34.83 -9.69 29.84
N LEU A 31 -35.33 -9.28 28.68
CA LEU A 31 -35.24 -10.03 27.42
C LEU A 31 -33.78 -10.23 26.97
N LEU A 32 -32.93 -9.22 27.13
CA LEU A 32 -31.51 -9.30 26.79
C LEU A 32 -30.76 -10.30 27.69
N ILE A 33 -31.09 -10.31 28.99
CA ILE A 33 -30.51 -11.25 29.96
C ILE A 33 -30.93 -12.70 29.64
N ILE A 34 -32.19 -12.93 29.27
CA ILE A 34 -32.70 -14.26 28.89
C ILE A 34 -32.04 -14.76 27.59
N MET A 35 -31.79 -13.87 26.63
CA MET A 35 -31.08 -14.25 25.39
C MET A 35 -29.61 -14.57 25.63
N LEU A 36 -28.93 -13.85 26.54
CA LEU A 36 -27.52 -14.08 26.87
C LEU A 36 -27.29 -15.31 27.78
N SER A 37 -28.30 -15.73 28.53
CA SER A 37 -28.21 -16.92 29.41
C SER A 37 -28.55 -18.24 28.71
N ARG A 38 -28.95 -18.21 27.42
CA ARG A 38 -29.28 -19.41 26.64
C ARG A 38 -28.08 -20.02 25.90
N ASP A 39 -26.94 -19.33 25.85
CA ASP A 39 -25.72 -19.77 25.14
C ASP A 39 -24.65 -20.45 26.03
N SER A 40 -24.97 -20.74 27.29
CA SER A 40 -24.01 -21.30 28.25
C SER A 40 -24.46 -22.66 28.81
N HIS A 41 -24.76 -23.62 27.93
CA HIS A 41 -24.76 -25.04 28.31
C HIS A 41 -24.35 -25.94 27.13
N GLU A 42 -23.10 -26.39 27.11
CA GLU A 42 -22.77 -27.82 26.96
C GLU A 42 -21.36 -28.14 27.52
N PRO A 43 -21.14 -29.35 28.07
CA PRO A 43 -20.02 -29.64 28.97
C PRO A 43 -18.78 -30.20 28.27
N THR A 44 -17.61 -29.74 28.73
CA THR A 44 -16.30 -30.36 28.49
C THR A 44 -16.20 -31.75 29.12
N SER A 45 -15.83 -32.76 28.33
CA SER A 45 -15.08 -33.91 28.82
C SER A 45 -13.82 -34.13 27.97
N ARG A 46 -12.67 -34.19 28.63
CA ARG A 46 -11.36 -34.53 28.04
C ARG A 46 -11.13 -36.03 28.21
N SER A 47 -10.67 -36.70 27.16
CA SER A 47 -9.86 -37.93 27.27
C SER A 47 -8.92 -38.07 26.04
N PRO A 48 -7.85 -38.88 26.14
CA PRO A 48 -6.51 -38.48 25.71
C PRO A 48 -6.08 -38.94 24.31
N LEU A 49 -5.01 -38.28 23.83
CA LEU A 49 -4.09 -38.65 22.75
C LEU A 49 -4.15 -40.11 22.27
N ASN A 50 -4.42 -40.30 20.98
CA ASN A 50 -3.96 -41.48 20.25
C ASN A 50 -3.48 -41.08 18.84
N LYS A 51 -2.21 -41.38 18.54
CA LYS A 51 -1.57 -41.23 17.24
C LYS A 51 -2.15 -42.27 16.26
N ARG A 52 -2.53 -41.87 15.03
CA ARG A 52 -2.44 -42.68 13.79
C ARG A 52 -2.78 -41.83 12.54
N PRO A 53 -2.36 -42.26 11.33
CA PRO A 53 -1.72 -41.41 10.33
C PRO A 53 -2.66 -40.77 9.31
N PHE A 54 -2.12 -39.77 8.62
CA PHE A 54 -2.61 -39.14 7.40
C PHE A 54 -3.39 -40.11 6.50
N ARG A 55 -4.69 -39.88 6.36
CA ARG A 55 -5.50 -40.33 5.23
C ARG A 55 -5.88 -39.08 4.46
N HIS A 56 -5.60 -39.07 3.15
CA HIS A 56 -6.04 -38.05 2.22
C HIS A 56 -7.56 -37.81 2.38
N ASP A 57 -7.92 -36.69 2.99
CA ASP A 57 -9.25 -36.14 2.82
C ASP A 57 -9.26 -35.44 1.46
N ARG A 58 -9.97 -36.04 0.49
CA ARG A 58 -10.45 -35.29 -0.67
C ARG A 58 -11.33 -34.18 -0.10
N SER A 59 -10.83 -32.94 -0.10
CA SER A 59 -11.66 -31.79 0.17
C SER A 59 -12.86 -31.83 -0.78
N VAL A 60 -14.06 -31.86 -0.22
CA VAL A 60 -15.28 -31.60 -0.99
C VAL A 60 -15.16 -30.15 -1.46
N GLU A 61 -14.88 -29.99 -2.75
CA GLU A 61 -14.83 -28.73 -3.46
C GLU A 61 -16.22 -28.09 -3.35
N GLY A 62 -16.36 -27.12 -2.46
CA GLY A 62 -17.60 -26.33 -2.35
C GLY A 62 -17.80 -25.51 -3.61
N LEU A 63 -19.06 -25.26 -3.99
CA LEU A 63 -19.38 -24.46 -5.18
C LEU A 63 -18.67 -23.10 -5.17
N ASN A 64 -17.74 -22.91 -6.10
CA ASN A 64 -17.15 -21.61 -6.37
C ASN A 64 -18.07 -20.83 -7.33
N ILE A 65 -18.92 -19.97 -6.75
CA ILE A 65 -19.91 -19.17 -7.50
C ILE A 65 -19.24 -18.37 -8.64
N THR A 66 -18.01 -17.89 -8.43
CA THR A 66 -17.29 -17.10 -9.44
C THR A 66 -16.92 -17.95 -10.65
N GLU A 67 -16.47 -19.17 -10.43
CA GLU A 67 -16.09 -20.13 -11.48
C GLU A 67 -17.32 -20.64 -12.24
N GLU A 68 -18.39 -20.90 -11.50
CA GLU A 68 -19.70 -21.25 -12.06
C GLU A 68 -20.24 -20.14 -12.99
N MET A 69 -20.10 -18.87 -12.59
CA MET A 69 -20.50 -17.72 -13.42
C MET A 69 -19.59 -17.49 -14.64
N LEU A 70 -18.37 -18.01 -14.64
CA LEU A 70 -17.41 -17.90 -15.75
C LEU A 70 -17.52 -19.07 -16.74
N SER A 71 -18.01 -20.23 -16.30
CA SER A 71 -18.20 -21.41 -17.13
C SER A 71 -19.27 -21.17 -18.22
N ALA A 72 -19.01 -21.64 -19.45
CA ALA A 72 -19.96 -21.54 -20.56
C ALA A 72 -21.11 -22.54 -20.43
N ASP A 73 -20.87 -23.67 -19.76
CA ASP A 73 -21.82 -24.78 -19.62
C ASP A 73 -22.66 -24.67 -18.33
N SER A 74 -22.50 -23.58 -17.57
CA SER A 74 -23.24 -23.37 -16.33
C SER A 74 -24.69 -22.98 -16.58
N VAL A 75 -25.59 -23.80 -16.04
CA VAL A 75 -27.03 -23.52 -15.94
C VAL A 75 -27.30 -22.26 -15.12
N ALA A 76 -26.52 -22.04 -14.06
CA ALA A 76 -26.67 -20.86 -13.21
C ALA A 76 -26.31 -19.57 -13.96
N ARG A 77 -25.27 -19.60 -14.79
CA ARG A 77 -24.94 -18.49 -15.69
C ARG A 77 -26.06 -18.24 -16.70
N GLN A 78 -26.56 -19.29 -17.36
CA GLN A 78 -27.64 -19.17 -18.34
C GLN A 78 -28.90 -18.51 -17.74
N LEU A 79 -29.32 -18.96 -16.55
CA LEU A 79 -30.44 -18.35 -15.83
C LEU A 79 -30.18 -16.88 -15.48
N ASN A 80 -28.97 -16.54 -15.05
CA ASN A 80 -28.61 -15.17 -14.72
C ASN A 80 -28.59 -14.24 -15.96
N ASP A 81 -28.18 -14.75 -17.12
CA ASP A 81 -28.21 -14.04 -18.39
C ASP A 81 -29.66 -13.79 -18.85
N GLN A 82 -30.52 -14.81 -18.76
CA GLN A 82 -31.95 -14.68 -19.04
C GLN A 82 -32.65 -13.69 -18.08
N ILE A 83 -32.35 -13.73 -16.78
CA ILE A 83 -32.84 -12.74 -15.80
C ILE A 83 -32.40 -11.32 -16.20
N SER A 84 -31.14 -11.18 -16.62
CA SER A 84 -30.58 -9.88 -17.00
C SER A 84 -31.29 -9.29 -18.21
N LEU A 85 -31.61 -10.14 -19.21
CA LEU A 85 -32.39 -9.76 -20.38
C LEU A 85 -33.85 -9.47 -20.03
N ALA A 86 -34.49 -10.33 -19.24
CA ALA A 86 -35.87 -10.16 -18.79
C ALA A 86 -36.06 -8.85 -18.01
N LYS A 87 -35.11 -8.47 -17.15
CA LYS A 87 -35.13 -7.17 -16.44
C LYS A 87 -35.14 -5.97 -17.39
N ALA A 88 -34.47 -6.06 -18.54
CA ALA A 88 -34.52 -5.01 -19.55
C ALA A 88 -35.92 -4.93 -20.17
N PHE A 89 -36.52 -6.07 -20.53
CA PHE A 89 -37.88 -6.11 -21.08
C PHE A 89 -38.96 -5.67 -20.09
N VAL A 90 -38.79 -5.89 -18.77
CA VAL A 90 -39.71 -5.36 -17.76
C VAL A 90 -39.78 -3.83 -17.80
N VAL A 91 -38.64 -3.17 -17.99
CA VAL A 91 -38.59 -1.70 -18.09
C VAL A 91 -39.28 -1.24 -19.37
N ILE A 92 -38.97 -1.86 -20.51
CA ILE A 92 -39.56 -1.53 -21.80
C ILE A 92 -41.09 -1.74 -21.76
N ALA A 93 -41.55 -2.86 -21.21
CA ALA A 93 -42.98 -3.18 -21.11
C ALA A 93 -43.74 -2.18 -20.23
N LYS A 94 -43.12 -1.66 -19.16
CA LYS A 94 -43.72 -0.61 -18.33
C LYS A 94 -43.84 0.71 -19.09
N GLU A 95 -42.82 1.08 -19.87
CA GLU A 95 -42.82 2.30 -20.67
C GLU A 95 -43.82 2.24 -21.83
N SER A 96 -44.03 1.06 -22.42
CA SER A 96 -45.06 0.83 -23.43
C SER A 96 -46.46 0.59 -22.83
N ASN A 97 -46.63 0.85 -21.52
CA ASN A 97 -47.87 0.67 -20.76
C ASN A 97 -48.45 -0.76 -20.78
N ASN A 98 -47.63 -1.79 -21.07
CA ASN A 98 -48.00 -3.19 -21.01
C ASN A 98 -47.64 -3.77 -19.62
N LEU A 99 -48.44 -3.37 -18.62
CA LEU A 99 -48.21 -3.72 -17.22
C LEU A 99 -48.39 -5.23 -16.94
N GLN A 100 -49.27 -5.89 -17.69
CA GLN A 100 -49.52 -7.32 -17.56
C GLN A 100 -48.27 -8.13 -17.92
N PHE A 101 -47.67 -7.85 -19.07
CA PHE A 101 -46.44 -8.51 -19.50
C PHE A 101 -45.25 -8.20 -18.59
N ALA A 102 -45.15 -6.95 -18.10
CA ALA A 102 -44.14 -6.58 -17.11
C ALA A 102 -44.29 -7.38 -15.81
N TRP A 103 -45.52 -7.70 -15.39
CA TRP A 103 -45.79 -8.52 -14.22
C TRP A 103 -45.41 -9.99 -14.43
N GLU A 104 -45.77 -10.57 -15.57
CA GLU A 104 -45.42 -11.94 -15.95
C GLU A 104 -43.89 -12.16 -15.99
N LEU A 105 -43.16 -11.26 -16.65
CA LEU A 105 -41.70 -11.26 -16.64
C LEU A 105 -41.13 -11.11 -15.22
N SER A 106 -41.70 -10.21 -14.41
CA SER A 106 -41.24 -10.00 -13.04
C SER A 106 -41.45 -11.23 -12.15
N ALA A 107 -42.56 -11.96 -12.35
CA ALA A 107 -42.84 -13.21 -11.65
C ALA A 107 -41.82 -14.29 -12.04
N GLN A 108 -41.53 -14.42 -13.34
CA GLN A 108 -40.58 -15.42 -13.82
C GLN A 108 -39.13 -15.10 -13.41
N ILE A 109 -38.77 -13.82 -13.32
CA ILE A 109 -37.48 -13.38 -12.75
C ILE A 109 -37.37 -13.84 -11.29
N ARG A 110 -38.42 -13.65 -10.49
CA ARG A 110 -38.43 -14.09 -9.08
C ARG A 110 -38.28 -15.61 -8.95
N ASN A 111 -38.99 -16.37 -9.76
CA ASN A 111 -38.88 -17.84 -9.79
C ASN A 111 -37.43 -18.28 -10.07
N SER A 112 -36.81 -17.69 -11.09
CA SER A 112 -35.41 -17.97 -11.45
C SER A 112 -34.42 -17.56 -10.37
N GLN A 113 -34.65 -16.43 -9.68
CA GLN A 113 -33.82 -15.97 -8.56
C GLN A 113 -33.92 -16.89 -7.33
N VAL A 114 -35.09 -17.46 -7.05
CA VAL A 114 -35.27 -18.42 -5.96
C VAL A 114 -34.46 -19.69 -6.22
N LEU A 115 -34.43 -20.18 -7.47
CA LEU A 115 -33.61 -21.34 -7.85
C LEU A 115 -32.11 -21.07 -7.62
N LEU A 116 -31.61 -19.92 -8.07
CA LEU A 116 -30.22 -19.49 -7.84
C LEU A 116 -29.89 -19.36 -6.34
N SER A 117 -30.82 -18.79 -5.56
CA SER A 117 -30.68 -18.65 -4.11
C SER A 117 -30.62 -20.02 -3.42
N ASN A 118 -31.47 -20.97 -3.81
CA ASN A 118 -31.49 -22.32 -3.25
C ASN A 118 -30.20 -23.09 -3.57
N ALA A 119 -29.66 -22.94 -4.79
CA ALA A 119 -28.38 -23.54 -5.17
C ALA A 119 -27.22 -22.96 -4.37
N ALA A 120 -27.18 -21.64 -4.17
CA ALA A 120 -26.17 -20.98 -3.34
C ALA A 120 -26.22 -21.44 -1.87
N LEU A 121 -27.42 -21.64 -1.31
CA LEU A 121 -27.60 -22.16 0.05
C LEU A 121 -27.14 -23.62 0.18
N ARG A 122 -27.39 -24.45 -0.83
CA ARG A 122 -26.98 -25.87 -0.86
C ARG A 122 -25.51 -26.09 -1.18
N ARG A 123 -24.81 -25.06 -1.71
CA ARG A 123 -23.44 -25.14 -2.22
C ARG A 123 -23.24 -26.26 -3.26
N THR A 124 -24.27 -26.52 -4.06
CA THR A 124 -24.27 -27.49 -5.17
C THR A 124 -24.75 -26.82 -6.46
N PRO A 125 -24.16 -27.15 -7.63
CA PRO A 125 -24.55 -26.52 -8.89
C PRO A 125 -26.01 -26.82 -9.23
N LEU A 126 -26.65 -25.93 -9.99
CA LEU A 126 -27.97 -26.21 -10.54
C LEU A 126 -27.85 -27.28 -11.63
N THR A 127 -28.73 -28.28 -11.57
CA THR A 127 -28.84 -29.27 -12.64
C THR A 127 -29.79 -28.80 -13.73
N VAL A 128 -29.62 -29.34 -14.94
CA VAL A 128 -30.50 -29.06 -16.08
C VAL A 128 -31.96 -29.43 -15.74
N GLY A 129 -32.19 -30.56 -15.08
CA GLY A 129 -33.55 -31.01 -14.73
C GLY A 129 -34.26 -30.10 -13.72
N GLU A 130 -33.55 -29.53 -12.74
CA GLU A 130 -34.14 -28.60 -11.75
C GLU A 130 -34.51 -27.24 -12.36
N SER A 131 -33.85 -26.86 -13.44
CA SER A 131 -33.94 -25.53 -14.05
C SER A 131 -34.71 -25.50 -15.37
N GLU A 132 -34.94 -26.65 -15.99
CA GLU A 132 -35.53 -26.80 -17.33
C GLU A 132 -36.83 -26.02 -17.50
N ALA A 133 -37.77 -26.17 -16.57
CA ALA A 133 -39.05 -25.46 -16.61
C ALA A 133 -38.85 -23.93 -16.54
N SER A 134 -37.97 -23.47 -15.63
CA SER A 134 -37.69 -22.05 -15.45
C SER A 134 -37.02 -21.44 -16.68
N ILE A 135 -36.06 -22.15 -17.27
CA ILE A 135 -35.35 -21.73 -18.49
C ILE A 135 -36.30 -21.67 -19.68
N ARG A 136 -37.14 -22.71 -19.86
CA ARG A 136 -38.11 -22.80 -20.96
C ARG A 136 -39.16 -21.69 -20.86
N ASP A 137 -39.77 -21.52 -19.69
CA ASP A 137 -40.83 -20.55 -19.50
C ASP A 137 -40.30 -19.10 -19.62
N MET A 138 -39.06 -18.86 -19.16
CA MET A 138 -38.38 -17.58 -19.39
C MET A 138 -38.08 -17.37 -20.88
N ALA A 139 -37.59 -18.39 -21.60
CA ALA A 139 -37.30 -18.29 -23.03
C ALA A 139 -38.55 -17.97 -23.86
N LEU A 140 -39.72 -18.53 -23.51
CA LEU A 140 -40.99 -18.22 -24.17
C LEU A 140 -41.38 -16.75 -24.01
N LEU A 141 -41.28 -16.20 -22.79
CA LEU A 141 -41.55 -14.78 -22.53
C LEU A 141 -40.56 -13.87 -23.27
N LEU A 142 -39.28 -14.22 -23.30
CA LEU A 142 -38.26 -13.47 -24.03
C LEU A 142 -38.51 -13.49 -25.55
N TYR A 143 -38.91 -14.63 -26.09
CA TYR A 143 -39.27 -14.77 -27.50
C TYR A 143 -40.51 -13.92 -27.86
N GLN A 144 -41.54 -13.94 -27.00
CA GLN A 144 -42.72 -13.09 -27.15
C GLN A 144 -42.37 -11.59 -27.11
N ALA A 145 -41.44 -11.19 -26.25
CA ALA A 145 -40.94 -9.82 -26.19
C ALA A 145 -40.28 -9.38 -27.51
N GLN A 146 -39.48 -10.26 -28.13
CA GLN A 146 -38.73 -9.95 -29.35
C GLN A 146 -39.60 -9.97 -30.61
N GLN A 147 -40.44 -11.00 -30.78
CA GLN A 147 -41.13 -11.25 -32.04
C GLN A 147 -42.53 -10.64 -32.08
N LEU A 148 -43.26 -10.65 -30.97
CA LEU A 148 -44.68 -10.28 -30.96
C LEU A 148 -44.91 -8.82 -30.52
N LEU A 149 -44.02 -8.27 -29.70
CA LEU A 149 -44.16 -6.91 -29.17
C LEU A 149 -43.27 -5.89 -29.89
N HIS A 150 -42.49 -6.32 -30.89
CA HIS A 150 -41.58 -5.49 -31.69
C HIS A 150 -40.77 -4.50 -30.86
N TYR A 151 -40.27 -4.91 -29.69
CA TYR A 151 -39.36 -4.09 -28.92
C TYR A 151 -38.08 -3.90 -29.74
N ASP A 152 -37.98 -2.73 -30.37
CA ASP A 152 -36.99 -2.40 -31.40
C ASP A 152 -35.56 -2.74 -30.93
N SER A 153 -34.81 -3.43 -31.79
CA SER A 153 -33.39 -3.74 -31.56
C SER A 153 -32.59 -2.47 -31.24
N SER A 154 -32.98 -1.31 -31.79
CA SER A 154 -32.37 -0.03 -31.47
C SER A 154 -32.55 0.37 -30.00
N THR A 155 -33.76 0.16 -29.45
CA THR A 155 -34.09 0.45 -28.05
C THR A 155 -33.35 -0.51 -27.14
N MET A 156 -33.26 -1.79 -27.52
CA MET A 156 -32.49 -2.79 -26.78
C MET A 156 -30.99 -2.44 -26.75
N ILE A 157 -30.41 -2.05 -27.89
CA ILE A 157 -29.02 -1.59 -27.99
C ILE A 157 -28.78 -0.35 -27.12
N MET A 158 -29.67 0.64 -27.16
CA MET A 158 -29.56 1.84 -26.31
C MET A 158 -29.62 1.50 -24.81
N ARG A 159 -30.49 0.57 -24.41
CA ARG A 159 -30.60 0.12 -23.01
C ARG A 159 -29.38 -0.67 -22.56
N LEU A 160 -28.88 -1.57 -23.41
CA LEU A 160 -27.66 -2.32 -23.14
C LEU A 160 -26.46 -1.37 -23.00
N LYS A 161 -26.35 -0.37 -23.88
CA LYS A 161 -25.34 0.68 -23.80
C LYS A 161 -25.43 1.45 -22.48
N GLY A 162 -26.63 1.86 -22.05
CA GLY A 162 -26.82 2.52 -20.76
C GLY A 162 -26.42 1.64 -19.57
N LYS A 163 -26.66 0.32 -19.65
CA LYS A 163 -26.24 -0.63 -18.61
C LYS A 163 -24.73 -0.85 -18.59
N ILE A 164 -24.08 -0.90 -19.77
CA ILE A 164 -22.62 -0.96 -19.87
C ILE A 164 -22.01 0.29 -19.24
N GLN A 165 -22.50 1.48 -19.59
CA GLN A 165 -22.05 2.74 -18.99
C GLN A 165 -22.24 2.76 -17.47
N GLY A 166 -23.40 2.31 -16.97
CA GLY A 166 -23.62 2.22 -15.52
C GLY A 166 -22.70 1.22 -14.81
N LEU A 167 -22.36 0.10 -15.46
CA LEU A 167 -21.38 -0.87 -14.93
C LEU A 167 -19.96 -0.30 -14.96
N GLU A 168 -19.57 0.42 -16.02
CA GLU A 168 -18.29 1.13 -16.11
C GLU A 168 -18.16 2.19 -15.01
N GLU A 169 -19.21 2.97 -14.75
CA GLU A 169 -19.25 3.95 -13.65
C GLU A 169 -19.11 3.27 -12.28
N GLN A 170 -19.82 2.16 -12.05
CA GLN A 170 -19.68 1.38 -10.82
C GLN A 170 -18.28 0.81 -10.65
N MET A 171 -17.70 0.25 -11.72
CA MET A 171 -16.33 -0.27 -11.73
C MET A 171 -15.33 0.84 -11.41
N ASN A 172 -15.47 2.01 -12.02
CA ASN A 172 -14.62 3.17 -11.74
C ASN A 172 -14.73 3.60 -10.27
N SER A 173 -15.95 3.70 -9.73
CA SER A 173 -16.16 4.05 -8.32
C SER A 173 -15.55 3.03 -7.35
N ILE A 174 -15.68 1.73 -7.66
CA ILE A 174 -15.08 0.66 -6.85
C ILE A 174 -13.55 0.73 -6.94
N ASN A 175 -12.99 0.95 -8.12
CA ASN A 175 -11.54 1.09 -8.32
C ASN A 175 -10.97 2.29 -7.55
N GLU A 176 -11.66 3.42 -7.54
CA GLU A 176 -11.27 4.59 -6.74
C GLU A 176 -11.26 4.29 -5.24
N LYS A 177 -12.32 3.64 -4.72
CA LYS A 177 -12.40 3.22 -3.32
C LYS A 177 -11.30 2.21 -2.97
N SER A 178 -11.08 1.22 -3.83
CA SER A 178 -10.03 0.21 -3.69
C SER A 178 -8.65 0.86 -3.61
N SER A 179 -8.34 1.77 -4.54
CA SER A 179 -7.09 2.53 -4.54
C SER A 179 -6.91 3.35 -3.26
N LYS A 180 -8.00 3.98 -2.76
CA LYS A 180 -7.96 4.75 -1.51
C LYS A 180 -7.66 3.88 -0.31
N PHE A 181 -8.36 2.74 -0.16
CA PHE A 181 -8.12 1.83 0.96
C PHE A 181 -6.74 1.17 0.88
N GLY A 182 -6.28 0.83 -0.32
CA GLY A 182 -4.92 0.33 -0.54
C GLY A 182 -3.86 1.33 -0.11
N GLN A 183 -4.06 2.62 -0.39
CA GLN A 183 -3.15 3.67 0.06
C GLN A 183 -3.14 3.81 1.59
N ILE A 184 -4.30 3.84 2.23
CA ILE A 184 -4.40 3.90 3.70
C ILE A 184 -3.67 2.70 4.32
N ALA A 185 -3.91 1.49 3.83
CA ALA A 185 -3.24 0.29 4.32
C ALA A 185 -1.71 0.28 4.11
N ALA A 186 -1.20 1.03 3.13
CA ALA A 186 0.23 1.20 2.86
C ALA A 186 0.90 2.27 3.75
N GLU A 187 0.11 3.20 4.26
CA GLU A 187 0.56 4.32 5.09
C GLU A 187 0.38 4.05 6.60
N GLU A 188 -0.58 3.19 6.96
CA GLU A 188 -0.79 2.78 8.35
C GLU A 188 0.42 2.05 8.93
N VAL A 189 0.78 2.42 10.17
CA VAL A 189 1.78 1.70 10.95
C VAL A 189 1.11 0.47 11.58
N PRO A 190 1.57 -0.76 11.27
CA PRO A 190 1.05 -1.97 11.90
C PRO A 190 1.15 -1.92 13.42
N LYS A 191 0.12 -2.45 14.10
CA LYS A 191 0.09 -2.52 15.57
C LYS A 191 1.30 -3.23 16.17
N SER A 192 1.82 -4.24 15.47
CA SER A 192 3.03 -4.98 15.87
C SER A 192 4.27 -4.09 15.84
N LEU A 193 4.46 -3.30 14.77
CA LEU A 193 5.56 -2.32 14.67
C LEU A 193 5.43 -1.22 15.72
N TYR A 194 4.23 -0.69 15.94
CA TYR A 194 4.00 0.29 17.00
C TYR A 194 4.33 -0.26 18.40
N CYS A 195 3.89 -1.50 18.70
CA CYS A 195 4.24 -2.18 19.94
C CYS A 195 5.76 -2.32 20.11
N LEU A 196 6.46 -2.71 19.04
CA LEU A 196 7.91 -2.91 19.07
C LEU A 196 8.64 -1.60 19.40
N GLY A 197 8.28 -0.50 18.73
CA GLY A 197 8.87 0.81 18.98
C GLY A 197 8.70 1.25 20.45
N VAL A 198 7.47 1.16 20.98
CA VAL A 198 7.19 1.54 22.38
C VAL A 198 7.97 0.67 23.38
N ARG A 199 8.05 -0.65 23.14
CA ARG A 199 8.82 -1.55 24.01
C ARG A 199 10.31 -1.27 23.96
N LEU A 200 10.89 -1.05 22.78
CA LEU A 200 12.30 -0.73 22.64
C LEU A 200 12.66 0.60 23.31
N THR A 201 11.83 1.63 23.14
CA THR A 201 11.99 2.89 23.85
C THR A 201 11.92 2.69 25.37
N THR A 202 11.02 1.82 25.84
CA THR A 202 10.94 1.48 27.27
C THR A 202 12.23 0.78 27.76
N GLU A 203 12.76 -0.18 27.00
CA GLU A 203 14.02 -0.86 27.33
C GLU A 203 15.22 0.09 27.33
N TRP A 204 15.27 1.02 26.37
CA TRP A 204 16.31 2.04 26.29
C TRP A 204 16.46 2.87 27.57
N PHE A 205 15.32 3.32 28.13
CA PHE A 205 15.32 4.15 29.34
C PHE A 205 15.41 3.33 30.63
N LYS A 206 15.01 2.06 30.62
CA LYS A 206 15.14 1.17 31.78
C LYS A 206 16.55 0.63 31.96
N ASN A 207 17.24 0.29 30.88
CA ASN A 207 18.50 -0.46 30.94
C ASN A 207 19.72 0.45 30.77
N SER A 208 20.25 0.95 31.88
CA SER A 208 21.45 1.80 31.89
C SER A 208 22.70 1.14 31.30
N ASN A 209 22.75 -0.20 31.17
CA ASN A 209 23.87 -0.87 30.53
C ASN A 209 23.89 -0.68 29.00
N LEU A 210 22.73 -0.52 28.36
CA LEU A 210 22.66 -0.19 26.93
C LEU A 210 23.28 1.17 26.64
N GLN A 211 23.00 2.14 27.51
CA GLN A 211 23.57 3.49 27.43
C GLN A 211 25.08 3.49 27.72
N LYS A 212 25.54 2.66 28.68
CA LYS A 212 26.98 2.54 29.00
C LYS A 212 27.78 1.84 27.90
N LYS A 213 27.23 0.81 27.24
CA LYS A 213 27.88 0.08 26.14
C LYS A 213 28.27 1.01 24.99
N LEU A 214 27.45 2.02 24.71
CA LEU A 214 27.73 3.05 23.72
C LEU A 214 28.87 4.00 24.13
N ASN A 215 28.94 4.35 25.42
CA ASN A 215 30.00 5.25 25.91
C ASN A 215 31.37 4.57 25.99
N SER A 216 31.42 3.23 26.07
CA SER A 216 32.68 2.46 26.06
C SER A 216 33.31 2.30 24.68
N GLU A 217 32.63 2.73 23.62
CA GLU A 217 33.06 2.59 22.22
C GLU A 217 33.86 3.81 21.70
N SER A 218 34.80 4.34 22.49
CA SER A 218 35.65 5.46 22.08
C SER A 218 36.51 5.16 20.83
N ASN A 219 36.79 3.88 20.55
CA ASN A 219 37.48 3.42 19.34
C ASN A 219 36.58 3.38 18.09
N THR A 220 35.25 3.46 18.23
CA THR A 220 34.32 3.40 17.10
C THR A 220 34.27 4.71 16.35
N ALA A 221 34.43 5.86 17.01
CA ALA A 221 34.37 7.18 16.39
C ALA A 221 35.39 7.37 15.25
N ALA A 222 36.61 6.84 15.39
CA ALA A 222 37.63 6.87 14.34
C ALA A 222 37.22 6.05 13.11
N LYS A 223 36.54 4.91 13.32
CA LYS A 223 36.05 4.03 12.24
C LYS A 223 34.87 4.65 11.49
N LEU A 224 34.06 5.50 12.12
CA LEU A 224 32.93 6.16 11.46
C LEU A 224 33.33 7.08 10.31
N VAL A 225 34.58 7.55 10.30
CA VAL A 225 35.14 8.47 9.28
C VAL A 225 36.28 7.85 8.47
N ASP A 226 36.60 6.57 8.71
CA ASP A 226 37.69 5.88 8.02
C ASP A 226 37.29 5.42 6.63
N ASN A 227 37.77 6.15 5.62
CA ASN A 227 37.48 5.90 4.21
C ASN A 227 38.03 4.56 3.67
N ASN A 228 38.76 3.77 4.46
CA ASN A 228 39.15 2.40 4.10
C ASN A 228 38.06 1.36 4.41
N LEU A 229 37.00 1.75 5.13
CA LEU A 229 35.85 0.90 5.45
C LEU A 229 34.72 1.09 4.43
N TYR A 230 33.82 0.11 4.37
CA TYR A 230 32.65 0.14 3.50
C TYR A 230 31.49 0.83 4.22
N HIS A 231 31.26 2.10 3.88
CA HIS A 231 30.21 2.91 4.48
C HIS A 231 28.89 2.78 3.74
N PHE A 232 27.86 2.36 4.47
CA PHE A 232 26.48 2.32 4.03
C PHE A 232 25.66 3.33 4.82
N CYS A 233 24.65 3.94 4.22
CA CYS A 233 23.69 4.77 4.96
C CYS A 233 22.24 4.39 4.65
N VAL A 234 21.41 4.48 5.68
CA VAL A 234 19.96 4.21 5.61
C VAL A 234 19.24 5.30 6.40
N PHE A 235 18.22 5.90 5.79
CA PHE A 235 17.39 6.92 6.44
C PHE A 235 15.98 6.37 6.61
N SER A 236 15.55 6.14 7.86
CA SER A 236 14.30 5.43 8.14
C SER A 236 13.77 5.67 9.54
N ASP A 237 12.44 5.61 9.67
CA ASP A 237 11.67 5.59 10.91
C ASP A 237 11.25 4.16 11.31
N ASN A 238 11.60 3.15 10.51
CA ASN A 238 11.18 1.76 10.69
C ASN A 238 12.34 0.89 11.17
N VAL A 239 12.34 0.60 12.47
CA VAL A 239 13.36 -0.21 13.13
C VAL A 239 13.50 -1.61 12.52
N LEU A 240 12.38 -2.28 12.23
CA LEU A 240 12.42 -3.66 11.73
C LEU A 240 12.91 -3.72 10.28
N ALA A 241 12.42 -2.81 9.43
CA ALA A 241 12.87 -2.72 8.05
C ALA A 241 14.37 -2.41 7.97
N THR A 242 14.83 -1.41 8.74
CA THR A 242 16.25 -1.07 8.86
C THR A 242 17.08 -2.25 9.38
N SER A 243 16.57 -2.99 10.37
CA SER A 243 17.24 -4.19 10.88
C SER A 243 17.42 -5.26 9.79
N VAL A 244 16.45 -5.43 8.89
CA VAL A 244 16.55 -6.39 7.79
C VAL A 244 17.60 -5.96 6.78
N VAL A 245 17.71 -4.66 6.46
CA VAL A 245 18.78 -4.15 5.59
C VAL A 245 20.15 -4.44 6.19
N VAL A 246 20.36 -4.09 7.46
CA VAL A 246 21.65 -4.33 8.14
C VAL A 246 21.94 -5.82 8.26
N ASN A 247 20.97 -6.63 8.69
CA ASN A 247 21.15 -8.07 8.88
C ASN A 247 21.41 -8.79 7.55
N SER A 248 20.65 -8.47 6.50
CA SER A 248 20.85 -9.05 5.17
C SER A 248 22.21 -8.67 4.58
N THR A 249 22.67 -7.44 4.79
CA THR A 249 24.02 -7.01 4.38
C THR A 249 25.10 -7.74 5.18
N ALA A 250 24.94 -7.84 6.50
CA ALA A 250 25.90 -8.51 7.38
C ALA A 250 26.04 -10.01 7.07
N LEU A 251 24.93 -10.71 6.80
CA LEU A 251 24.93 -12.14 6.52
C LEU A 251 25.55 -12.49 5.16
N ASN A 252 25.40 -11.62 4.17
CA ASN A 252 25.90 -11.84 2.81
C ASN A 252 27.24 -11.14 2.52
N SER A 253 27.76 -10.33 3.44
CA SER A 253 29.07 -9.70 3.33
C SER A 253 30.19 -10.72 3.52
N LYS A 254 31.26 -10.60 2.72
CA LYS A 254 32.46 -11.41 2.87
C LYS A 254 33.31 -10.99 4.08
N ASN A 255 33.30 -9.70 4.41
CA ASN A 255 34.08 -9.11 5.50
C ASN A 255 33.17 -8.18 6.32
N PRO A 256 32.27 -8.71 7.16
CA PRO A 256 31.32 -7.90 7.90
C PRO A 256 31.97 -6.92 8.88
N ASP A 257 33.16 -7.22 9.41
CA ASP A 257 33.93 -6.33 10.30
C ASP A 257 34.43 -5.03 9.61
N MET A 258 34.42 -4.99 8.28
CA MET A 258 34.79 -3.84 7.47
C MET A 258 33.60 -2.95 7.09
N VAL A 259 32.38 -3.34 7.48
CA VAL A 259 31.15 -2.66 7.10
C VAL A 259 30.71 -1.71 8.22
N VAL A 260 30.41 -0.47 7.84
CA VAL A 260 29.89 0.57 8.73
C VAL A 260 28.53 1.03 8.20
N PHE A 261 27.49 0.90 9.02
CA PHE A 261 26.17 1.47 8.75
C PHE A 261 25.97 2.77 9.51
N HIS A 262 25.58 3.80 8.77
CA HIS A 262 25.13 5.07 9.32
C HIS A 262 23.61 5.16 9.18
N LEU A 263 22.91 5.01 10.29
CA LEU A 263 21.46 5.06 10.35
C LEU A 263 21.02 6.46 10.79
N VAL A 264 20.15 7.11 10.02
CA VAL A 264 19.55 8.39 10.43
C VAL A 264 18.05 8.21 10.58
N THR A 265 17.54 8.65 11.72
CA THR A 265 16.12 8.55 12.10
C THR A 265 15.62 9.89 12.66
N ASP A 266 14.33 9.99 12.93
CA ASP A 266 13.74 11.09 13.71
C ASP A 266 13.92 10.89 15.23
N GLU A 267 13.61 11.94 15.99
CA GLU A 267 13.67 11.95 17.45
C GLU A 267 12.76 10.90 18.11
N VAL A 268 11.60 10.64 17.50
CA VAL A 268 10.59 9.71 18.02
C VAL A 268 11.11 8.26 18.01
N ASN A 269 11.77 7.86 16.94
CA ASN A 269 12.27 6.50 16.75
C ASN A 269 13.72 6.32 17.20
N TYR A 270 14.44 7.40 17.49
CA TYR A 270 15.85 7.37 17.91
C TYR A 270 16.13 6.41 19.07
N ALA A 271 15.36 6.52 20.17
CA ALA A 271 15.55 5.65 21.34
C ALA A 271 15.33 4.17 21.01
N ALA A 272 14.30 3.86 20.22
CA ALA A 272 13.99 2.50 19.80
C ALA A 272 15.08 1.92 18.89
N MET A 273 15.56 2.72 17.93
CA MET A 273 16.64 2.34 17.01
C MET A 273 17.95 2.10 17.78
N LYS A 274 18.34 3.00 18.70
CA LYS A 274 19.52 2.81 19.55
C LYS A 274 19.42 1.56 20.40
N ALA A 275 18.27 1.29 21.02
CA ALA A 275 18.07 0.07 21.80
C ALA A 275 18.24 -1.18 20.94
N TRP A 276 17.55 -1.25 19.80
CA TRP A 276 17.59 -2.42 18.92
C TRP A 276 19.02 -2.75 18.48
N PHE A 277 19.76 -1.76 17.96
CA PHE A 277 21.12 -1.97 17.45
C PHE A 277 22.18 -2.11 18.55
N SER A 278 21.89 -1.71 19.80
CA SER A 278 22.78 -1.97 20.95
C SER A 278 22.59 -3.36 21.54
N MET A 279 21.36 -3.88 21.48
CA MET A 279 20.96 -5.19 22.01
C MET A 279 21.33 -6.34 21.08
N ASN A 280 21.23 -6.13 19.76
CA ASN A 280 21.49 -7.13 18.74
C ASN A 280 22.93 -7.03 18.20
N SER A 281 23.46 -8.15 17.70
CA SER A 281 24.77 -8.21 17.05
C SER A 281 24.62 -8.64 15.60
N PHE A 282 25.32 -7.96 14.69
CA PHE A 282 25.22 -8.16 13.24
C PHE A 282 26.57 -8.64 12.68
N ARG A 283 27.11 -9.76 13.20
CA ARG A 283 28.38 -10.36 12.74
C ARG A 283 29.59 -9.39 12.68
N GLY A 284 29.67 -8.44 13.62
CA GLY A 284 30.78 -7.49 13.67
C GLY A 284 30.62 -6.21 12.85
N VAL A 285 29.50 -6.07 12.12
CA VAL A 285 29.13 -4.80 11.48
C VAL A 285 29.02 -3.68 12.51
N ILE A 286 29.61 -2.54 12.20
CA ILE A 286 29.55 -1.34 13.03
C ILE A 286 28.29 -0.56 12.64
N VAL A 287 27.48 -0.19 13.61
CA VAL A 287 26.24 0.57 13.38
C VAL A 287 26.25 1.84 14.21
N ASP A 288 26.25 2.98 13.52
CA ASP A 288 26.00 4.28 14.11
C ASP A 288 24.55 4.69 13.86
N VAL A 289 23.94 5.33 14.86
CA VAL A 289 22.55 5.79 14.78
C VAL A 289 22.55 7.24 15.23
N GLN A 290 22.08 8.11 14.33
CA GLN A 290 21.97 9.55 14.51
C GLN A 290 20.50 9.96 14.37
N LYS A 291 20.14 11.08 15.00
CA LYS A 291 18.85 11.73 14.80
C LYS A 291 19.05 13.02 14.02
N PHE A 292 18.22 13.27 13.01
CA PHE A 292 18.45 14.43 12.13
C PHE A 292 18.17 15.77 12.80
N GLU A 293 17.43 15.77 13.91
CA GLU A 293 17.17 16.97 14.71
C GLU A 293 18.45 17.56 15.32
N ASP A 294 19.51 16.76 15.47
CA ASP A 294 20.83 17.24 15.93
C ASP A 294 21.63 17.95 14.81
N PHE A 295 21.17 17.92 13.56
CA PHE A 295 21.85 18.56 12.44
C PHE A 295 21.59 20.06 12.44
N SER A 296 22.56 20.85 12.90
CA SER A 296 22.44 22.31 13.00
C SER A 296 22.18 23.03 11.66
N TRP A 297 22.61 22.44 10.54
CA TRP A 297 22.37 22.96 9.19
C TRP A 297 20.96 22.67 8.66
N LEU A 298 20.23 21.72 9.27
CA LEU A 298 18.91 21.29 8.82
C LEU A 298 17.82 22.24 9.31
N ASN A 299 17.72 23.40 8.67
CA ASN A 299 16.74 24.43 9.00
C ASN A 299 16.10 25.05 7.74
N ALA A 300 14.98 25.75 7.93
CA ALA A 300 14.21 26.35 6.83
C ALA A 300 14.96 27.45 6.06
N SER A 301 16.04 28.00 6.62
CA SER A 301 16.88 28.98 5.92
C SER A 301 17.77 28.32 4.86
N TYR A 302 18.15 27.05 5.06
CA TYR A 302 19.00 26.31 4.13
C TYR A 302 18.22 25.31 3.26
N VAL A 303 17.23 24.62 3.84
CA VAL A 303 16.52 23.51 3.19
C VAL A 303 15.17 23.95 2.62
N PRO A 304 14.99 23.97 1.28
CA PRO A 304 13.77 24.48 0.65
C PRO A 304 12.50 23.73 1.04
N VAL A 305 12.59 22.42 1.28
CA VAL A 305 11.43 21.60 1.68
C VAL A 305 10.91 21.99 3.06
N LEU A 306 11.81 22.29 4.01
CA LEU A 306 11.40 22.77 5.34
C LEU A 306 10.75 24.15 5.25
N LYS A 307 11.23 25.01 4.35
CA LYS A 307 10.61 26.30 4.06
C LYS A 307 9.21 26.14 3.47
N GLN A 308 9.03 25.21 2.53
CA GLN A 308 7.71 24.88 1.96
C GLN A 308 6.77 24.26 3.02
N LEU A 309 7.30 23.47 3.95
CA LEU A 309 6.51 22.90 5.06
C LEU A 309 5.98 23.94 6.05
N GLN A 310 6.62 25.11 6.13
CA GLN A 310 6.14 26.23 6.95
C GLN A 310 5.03 27.05 6.26
N ASP A 311 4.80 26.83 4.97
CA ASP A 311 3.78 27.52 4.19
C ASP A 311 2.38 26.89 4.41
N SER A 312 1.39 27.73 4.70
CA SER A 312 0.04 27.30 5.09
C SER A 312 -0.75 26.68 3.92
N GLU A 313 -0.51 27.12 2.68
CA GLU A 313 -1.12 26.52 1.49
C GLU A 313 -0.57 25.12 1.23
N THR A 314 0.73 24.94 1.41
CA THR A 314 1.40 23.63 1.32
C THR A 314 0.93 22.68 2.41
N GLN A 315 0.82 23.15 3.66
CA GLN A 315 0.25 22.34 4.75
C GLN A 315 -1.20 21.95 4.46
N SER A 316 -2.02 22.87 3.95
CA SER A 316 -3.40 22.58 3.55
C SER A 316 -3.44 21.51 2.45
N TYR A 317 -2.56 21.56 1.46
CA TYR A 317 -2.54 20.59 0.37
C TYR A 317 -2.23 19.15 0.84
N TYR A 318 -1.25 18.97 1.73
CA TYR A 318 -0.80 17.65 2.18
C TYR A 318 -1.51 17.13 3.43
N PHE A 319 -2.02 18.00 4.30
CA PHE A 319 -2.59 17.62 5.60
C PHE A 319 -4.09 17.93 5.75
N SER A 320 -4.74 18.64 4.82
CA SER A 320 -6.19 18.86 4.91
C SER A 320 -6.97 17.62 4.45
N GLY A 321 -7.72 17.04 5.39
CA GLY A 321 -8.70 16.01 5.10
C GLY A 321 -9.91 16.59 4.38
N SER A 322 -10.10 16.24 3.10
CA SER A 322 -11.36 16.33 2.36
C SER A 322 -12.07 17.71 2.32
N GLY A 323 -11.36 18.82 2.51
CA GLY A 323 -11.93 20.17 2.44
C GLY A 323 -11.56 20.89 1.15
N GLY A 324 -12.33 20.71 0.07
CA GLY A 324 -12.46 21.75 -0.95
C GLY A 324 -12.13 21.40 -2.41
N ASP A 325 -11.31 20.40 -2.70
CA ASP A 325 -11.01 20.07 -4.11
C ASP A 325 -11.03 18.57 -4.40
N ASN A 326 -12.09 18.14 -5.12
CA ASN A 326 -12.26 16.79 -5.65
C ASN A 326 -11.38 16.53 -6.91
N ARG A 327 -10.57 17.50 -7.35
CA ARG A 327 -9.79 17.39 -8.60
C ARG A 327 -8.42 16.74 -8.47
N THR A 328 -7.85 16.68 -7.25
CA THR A 328 -6.54 16.05 -7.02
C THR A 328 -6.70 14.67 -6.38
N PRO A 329 -6.32 13.58 -7.06
CA PRO A 329 -6.40 12.23 -6.50
C PRO A 329 -5.65 12.08 -5.16
N ILE A 330 -6.16 11.22 -4.27
CA ILE A 330 -5.65 11.07 -2.89
C ILE A 330 -4.18 10.61 -2.84
N LYS A 331 -3.72 9.90 -3.86
CA LYS A 331 -2.29 9.57 -4.05
C LYS A 331 -1.38 10.80 -4.06
N PHE A 332 -1.92 11.99 -4.34
CA PHE A 332 -1.17 13.24 -4.41
C PHE A 332 -1.04 13.97 -3.06
N ARG A 333 -1.72 13.50 -2.00
CA ARG A 333 -1.76 14.13 -0.66
C ARG A 333 -1.09 13.26 0.41
N ASN A 334 0.05 12.65 0.10
CA ASN A 334 0.77 11.79 1.03
C ASN A 334 1.88 12.57 1.77
N PRO A 335 1.81 12.71 3.11
CA PRO A 335 2.85 13.35 3.92
C PRO A 335 4.24 12.72 3.80
N LYS A 336 4.35 11.43 3.41
CA LYS A 336 5.63 10.77 3.14
C LYS A 336 6.45 11.47 2.06
N TYR A 337 5.81 12.21 1.15
CA TYR A 337 6.49 13.02 0.14
C TYR A 337 7.15 14.27 0.70
N LEU A 338 6.85 14.62 1.95
CA LEU A 338 7.49 15.68 2.70
C LEU A 338 8.28 15.11 3.90
N SER A 339 8.37 13.78 4.01
CA SER A 339 9.18 13.16 5.06
C SER A 339 10.62 13.61 4.91
N MET A 340 11.14 14.26 5.94
CA MET A 340 12.51 14.76 5.93
C MET A 340 13.53 13.64 5.74
N LEU A 341 13.27 12.45 6.29
CA LEU A 341 14.11 11.27 6.08
C LEU A 341 14.26 10.93 4.59
N ASN A 342 13.21 11.10 3.79
CA ASN A 342 13.29 10.90 2.34
C ASN A 342 14.11 12.00 1.66
N HIS A 343 14.08 13.24 2.16
CA HIS A 343 14.84 14.34 1.56
C HIS A 343 16.30 14.40 2.00
N LEU A 344 16.68 13.78 3.13
CA LEU A 344 18.07 13.69 3.58
C LEU A 344 18.99 13.01 2.56
N ARG A 345 18.43 12.20 1.64
CA ARG A 345 19.19 11.60 0.53
C ARG A 345 19.87 12.65 -0.37
N PHE A 346 19.41 13.90 -0.37
CA PHE A 346 20.02 15.00 -1.11
C PHE A 346 21.07 15.78 -0.32
N TYR A 347 21.25 15.44 0.96
CA TYR A 347 22.17 16.11 1.89
C TYR A 347 23.22 15.16 2.45
N ILE A 348 23.45 14.03 1.77
CA ILE A 348 24.41 13.01 2.20
C ILE A 348 25.81 13.60 2.47
N PRO A 349 26.37 14.52 1.64
CA PRO A 349 27.65 15.13 1.95
C PRO A 349 27.65 16.04 3.19
N GLU A 350 26.51 16.66 3.53
CA GLU A 350 26.32 17.49 4.72
C GLU A 350 26.20 16.62 5.98
N VAL A 351 25.58 15.44 5.86
CA VAL A 351 25.50 14.43 6.94
C VAL A 351 26.87 13.80 7.17
N PHE A 352 27.62 13.48 6.11
CA PHE A 352 28.90 12.79 6.16
C PHE A 352 30.04 13.57 5.47
N PRO A 353 30.48 14.71 6.03
CA PRO A 353 31.45 15.59 5.37
C PRO A 353 32.84 14.96 5.21
N ALA A 354 33.23 14.03 6.09
CA ALA A 354 34.55 13.39 6.08
C ALA A 354 34.65 12.20 5.10
N LEU A 355 33.52 11.67 4.62
CA LEU A 355 33.51 10.52 3.73
C LEU A 355 33.71 10.93 2.28
N LYS A 356 34.34 10.04 1.51
CA LYS A 356 34.61 10.20 0.07
C LYS A 356 33.62 9.44 -0.79
N LYS A 357 33.25 8.23 -0.38
CA LYS A 357 32.35 7.35 -1.13
C LYS A 357 31.46 6.57 -0.15
N LEU A 358 30.18 6.36 -0.48
CA LEU A 358 29.27 5.54 0.32
C LEU A 358 28.15 4.93 -0.52
N VAL A 359 27.57 3.83 -0.03
CA VAL A 359 26.37 3.21 -0.62
C VAL A 359 25.14 3.64 0.18
N PHE A 360 24.16 4.25 -0.49
CA PHE A 360 22.84 4.49 0.07
C PHE A 360 21.95 3.27 -0.13
N LEU A 361 21.19 2.88 0.90
CA LEU A 361 20.17 1.85 0.85
C LEU A 361 18.85 2.40 1.42
N ASP A 362 17.73 2.21 0.72
CA ASP A 362 16.40 2.45 1.31
C ASP A 362 16.08 1.33 2.34
N ASP A 363 15.12 1.55 3.24
CA ASP A 363 14.77 0.59 4.31
C ASP A 363 13.94 -0.61 3.83
N ASP A 364 13.40 -0.52 2.62
CA ASP A 364 12.58 -1.51 1.93
C ASP A 364 13.39 -2.37 0.97
N VAL A 365 14.67 -2.57 1.24
CA VAL A 365 15.56 -3.44 0.47
C VAL A 365 16.04 -4.66 1.24
N VAL A 366 16.44 -5.68 0.48
CA VAL A 366 17.08 -6.89 1.00
C VAL A 366 18.36 -7.13 0.21
N VAL A 367 19.49 -7.22 0.90
CA VAL A 367 20.78 -7.53 0.28
C VAL A 367 20.97 -9.03 0.22
N GLN A 368 21.21 -9.58 -0.97
CA GLN A 368 21.45 -11.01 -1.22
C GLN A 368 22.90 -11.34 -1.53
N LYS A 369 23.72 -10.35 -1.91
CA LYS A 369 25.11 -10.56 -2.31
C LYS A 369 26.02 -9.51 -1.66
N ASP A 370 27.31 -9.83 -1.61
CA ASP A 370 28.33 -8.93 -1.11
C ASP A 370 28.39 -7.64 -1.93
N LEU A 371 28.20 -6.50 -1.26
CA LEU A 371 28.18 -5.17 -1.89
C LEU A 371 29.54 -4.48 -1.89
N SER A 372 30.57 -5.08 -1.28
CA SER A 372 31.93 -4.53 -1.27
C SER A 372 32.48 -4.16 -2.67
N PRO A 373 32.18 -4.91 -3.76
CA PRO A 373 32.70 -4.55 -5.09
C PRO A 373 32.15 -3.21 -5.63
N LEU A 374 31.00 -2.71 -5.14
CA LEU A 374 30.45 -1.41 -5.55
C LEU A 374 31.43 -0.26 -5.28
N PHE A 375 32.22 -0.35 -4.20
CA PHE A 375 33.17 0.70 -3.83
C PHE A 375 34.35 0.79 -4.80
N ALA A 376 34.67 -0.31 -5.49
CA ALA A 376 35.73 -0.39 -6.48
C ALA A 376 35.29 0.03 -7.89
N ILE A 377 33.99 0.22 -8.13
CA ILE A 377 33.47 0.70 -9.42
C ILE A 377 33.98 2.12 -9.67
N ASP A 378 34.51 2.33 -10.87
CA ASP A 378 34.83 3.66 -11.40
C ASP A 378 33.53 4.31 -11.90
N LEU A 379 33.22 5.49 -11.38
CA LEU A 379 32.05 6.26 -11.78
C LEU A 379 32.37 7.20 -12.96
N ASN A 380 33.55 7.12 -13.58
CA ASN A 380 33.93 7.92 -14.75
C ASN A 380 33.77 9.45 -14.53
N GLY A 381 33.96 9.91 -13.29
CA GLY A 381 33.77 11.31 -12.90
C GLY A 381 32.31 11.74 -12.65
N ASN A 382 31.36 10.81 -12.72
CA ASN A 382 29.98 10.98 -12.29
C ASN A 382 29.86 11.02 -10.75
N VAL A 383 28.74 11.53 -10.26
CA VAL A 383 28.49 11.72 -8.83
C VAL A 383 27.88 10.47 -8.21
N ASN A 384 27.04 9.75 -8.95
CA ASN A 384 26.41 8.52 -8.47
C ASN A 384 26.50 7.39 -9.49
N GLY A 385 26.51 6.15 -9.00
CA GLY A 385 26.23 4.95 -9.78
C GLY A 385 24.85 4.44 -9.41
N ALA A 386 24.00 4.19 -10.41
CA ALA A 386 22.66 3.66 -10.23
C ALA A 386 22.29 2.70 -11.37
N VAL A 387 21.40 1.75 -11.08
CA VAL A 387 20.82 0.89 -12.11
C VAL A 387 19.73 1.65 -12.86
N GLU A 388 19.86 1.69 -14.19
CA GLU A 388 18.83 2.26 -15.05
C GLU A 388 17.62 1.33 -15.13
N THR A 389 16.44 1.94 -15.15
CA THR A 389 15.15 1.22 -15.05
C THR A 389 14.41 1.14 -16.38
N CYS A 390 15.06 1.55 -17.46
CA CYS A 390 14.51 1.67 -18.82
C CYS A 390 14.06 0.37 -19.50
N MET A 391 14.46 -0.79 -18.98
CA MET A 391 14.20 -2.08 -19.63
C MET A 391 12.85 -2.70 -19.23
N GLU A 392 12.17 -2.21 -18.19
CA GLU A 392 10.93 -2.79 -17.64
C GLU A 392 9.79 -1.75 -17.44
N THR A 393 8.84 -2.02 -16.53
CA THR A 393 7.69 -1.17 -16.13
C THR A 393 8.03 0.21 -15.54
N PHE A 394 9.32 0.55 -15.43
CA PHE A 394 9.78 1.86 -14.99
C PHE A 394 10.11 2.74 -16.19
N HIS A 395 9.83 4.02 -16.04
CA HIS A 395 9.65 4.86 -17.21
C HIS A 395 10.81 5.81 -17.44
N ARG A 396 10.91 6.27 -18.68
CA ARG A 396 11.74 7.41 -19.07
C ARG A 396 11.25 8.69 -18.39
N TYR A 397 12.03 9.75 -18.51
CA TYR A 397 11.77 11.02 -17.82
C TYR A 397 10.37 11.59 -18.10
N HIS A 398 9.80 11.36 -19.29
CA HIS A 398 8.46 11.87 -19.66
C HIS A 398 7.31 11.39 -18.78
N LYS A 399 7.43 10.27 -18.03
CA LYS A 399 6.38 9.86 -17.09
C LYS A 399 6.44 10.61 -15.76
N TYR A 400 7.63 11.08 -15.38
CA TYR A 400 7.87 11.69 -14.07
C TYR A 400 7.77 13.22 -14.12
N LEU A 401 8.11 13.82 -15.27
CA LEU A 401 8.22 15.26 -15.43
C LEU A 401 7.16 15.81 -16.39
N ASN A 402 6.75 17.05 -16.17
CA ASN A 402 5.81 17.75 -17.03
C ASN A 402 6.51 18.38 -18.24
N TYR A 403 6.61 17.64 -19.34
CA TYR A 403 7.21 18.13 -20.60
C TYR A 403 6.38 19.20 -21.33
N SER A 404 5.15 19.47 -20.88
CA SER A 404 4.41 20.65 -21.36
C SER A 404 5.00 21.95 -20.81
N HIS A 405 5.75 21.88 -19.69
CA HIS A 405 6.39 23.04 -19.10
C HIS A 405 7.69 23.38 -19.86
N PRO A 406 7.87 24.62 -20.34
CA PRO A 406 9.05 25.01 -21.13
C PRO A 406 10.38 24.70 -20.44
N LEU A 407 10.47 24.95 -19.12
CA LEU A 407 11.69 24.73 -18.34
C LEU A 407 12.16 23.26 -18.37
N ILE A 408 11.24 22.29 -18.33
CA ILE A 408 11.61 20.87 -18.41
C ILE A 408 12.04 20.52 -19.83
N ARG A 409 11.23 20.93 -20.82
CA ARG A 409 11.46 20.63 -22.24
C ARG A 409 12.81 21.15 -22.75
N THR A 410 13.31 22.27 -22.24
CA THR A 410 14.58 22.84 -22.70
C THR A 410 15.82 22.23 -22.04
N HIS A 411 15.68 21.58 -20.89
CA HIS A 411 16.82 21.10 -20.09
C HIS A 411 16.98 19.57 -20.10
N PHE A 412 15.90 18.82 -20.33
CA PHE A 412 15.90 17.37 -20.18
C PHE A 412 15.39 16.68 -21.43
N ASP A 413 16.03 15.57 -21.81
CA ASP A 413 15.55 14.70 -22.86
C ASP A 413 14.37 13.85 -22.34
N PRO A 414 13.18 13.88 -22.97
CA PRO A 414 12.03 13.03 -22.60
C PRO A 414 12.32 11.53 -22.66
N ASP A 415 13.31 11.15 -23.46
CA ASP A 415 13.72 9.78 -23.70
C ASP A 415 14.89 9.31 -22.84
N ALA A 416 15.44 10.20 -22.00
CA ALA A 416 16.48 9.84 -21.04
C ALA A 416 16.01 8.74 -20.09
N CYS A 417 16.96 7.86 -19.75
CA CYS A 417 16.70 6.75 -18.86
C CYS A 417 16.62 7.17 -17.40
N GLY A 418 15.50 6.85 -16.77
CA GLY A 418 15.32 6.98 -15.33
C GLY A 418 16.07 5.87 -14.60
N TRP A 419 16.60 6.19 -13.44
CA TRP A 419 17.06 5.23 -12.44
C TRP A 419 16.19 5.32 -11.19
N ALA A 420 16.40 4.47 -10.21
CA ALA A 420 15.64 4.50 -8.97
C ALA A 420 16.55 4.63 -7.74
N PHE A 421 16.05 5.34 -6.74
CA PHE A 421 16.60 5.20 -5.41
C PHE A 421 16.34 3.80 -4.86
N GLY A 422 17.11 3.38 -3.87
CA GLY A 422 16.98 2.10 -3.19
C GLY A 422 18.32 1.43 -2.97
N MET A 423 19.17 1.47 -4.00
CA MET A 423 20.60 1.17 -3.87
C MET A 423 21.36 2.05 -4.85
N ASN A 424 22.19 2.94 -4.33
CA ASN A 424 23.03 3.82 -5.14
C ASN A 424 24.39 4.00 -4.48
N ILE A 425 25.45 4.00 -5.28
CA ILE A 425 26.80 4.37 -4.82
C ILE A 425 27.02 5.85 -5.12
N PHE A 426 27.55 6.61 -4.16
CA PHE A 426 27.77 8.04 -4.28
C PHE A 426 29.24 8.39 -4.05
N ASP A 427 29.82 9.17 -4.97
CA ASP A 427 31.10 9.86 -4.78
C ASP A 427 30.82 11.25 -4.19
N LEU A 428 31.07 11.39 -2.90
CA LEU A 428 30.82 12.61 -2.15
C LEU A 428 31.82 13.71 -2.49
N VAL A 429 33.01 13.36 -3.01
CA VAL A 429 33.99 14.34 -3.46
C VAL A 429 33.48 15.01 -4.73
N GLN A 430 33.01 14.24 -5.72
CA GLN A 430 32.39 14.79 -6.93
C GLN A 430 31.09 15.51 -6.60
N TRP A 431 30.28 15.00 -5.68
CA TRP A 431 29.05 15.65 -5.24
C TRP A 431 29.32 17.08 -4.75
N ARG A 432 30.28 17.24 -3.83
CA ARG A 432 30.68 18.55 -3.30
C ARG A 432 31.25 19.45 -4.39
N LYS A 433 32.13 18.91 -5.25
CA LYS A 433 32.75 19.67 -6.36
C LYS A 433 31.72 20.21 -7.36
N ARG A 434 30.67 19.44 -7.65
CA ARG A 434 29.60 19.81 -8.59
C ARG A 434 28.44 20.57 -7.92
N ASN A 435 28.49 20.75 -6.60
CA ASN A 435 27.42 21.35 -5.79
C ASN A 435 26.03 20.76 -6.10
N VAL A 436 25.94 19.43 -6.08
CA VAL A 436 24.69 18.73 -6.45
C VAL A 436 23.54 19.06 -5.48
N THR A 437 23.84 19.29 -4.19
CA THR A 437 22.84 19.77 -3.21
C THR A 437 22.25 21.12 -3.64
N GLY A 438 23.06 22.04 -4.18
CA GLY A 438 22.59 23.31 -4.73
C GLY A 438 21.70 23.15 -5.96
N ILE A 439 21.98 22.16 -6.84
CA ILE A 439 21.12 21.84 -7.98
C ILE A 439 19.76 21.33 -7.49
N TYR A 440 19.75 20.48 -6.47
CA TYR A 440 18.52 20.03 -5.82
C TYR A 440 17.72 21.20 -5.24
N HIS A 441 18.38 22.16 -4.57
CA HIS A 441 17.70 23.35 -4.05
C HIS A 441 17.02 24.15 -5.16
N TYR A 442 17.74 24.41 -6.26
CA TYR A 442 17.22 25.13 -7.41
C TYR A 442 15.92 24.49 -7.93
N TRP A 443 15.92 23.16 -8.14
CA TRP A 443 14.73 22.50 -8.67
C TRP A 443 13.56 22.52 -7.68
N GLN A 444 13.83 22.34 -6.38
CA GLN A 444 12.78 22.42 -5.37
C GLN A 444 12.13 23.80 -5.30
N GLU A 445 12.92 24.87 -5.40
CA GLU A 445 12.41 26.24 -5.45
C GLU A 445 11.62 26.53 -6.74
N LYS A 446 11.99 25.91 -7.86
CA LYS A 446 11.26 26.05 -9.12
C LYS A 446 9.95 25.27 -9.18
N ASN A 447 9.75 24.28 -8.31
CA ASN A 447 8.54 23.46 -8.26
C ASN A 447 7.63 23.76 -7.05
N VAL A 448 7.71 24.97 -6.47
CA VAL A 448 6.84 25.37 -5.35
C VAL A 448 5.36 25.28 -5.73
N ASP A 449 5.01 25.61 -6.97
CA ASP A 449 3.66 25.53 -7.52
C ASP A 449 3.27 24.11 -8.00
N ARG A 450 4.19 23.14 -7.91
CA ARG A 450 4.03 21.74 -8.32
C ARG A 450 3.72 21.55 -9.81
N THR A 451 4.15 22.49 -10.65
CA THR A 451 3.90 22.43 -12.11
C THR A 451 4.93 21.60 -12.87
N LEU A 452 6.14 21.41 -12.35
CA LEU A 452 7.22 20.67 -12.99
C LEU A 452 7.10 19.16 -12.77
N TRP A 453 6.79 18.74 -11.55
CA TRP A 453 6.41 17.37 -11.20
C TRP A 453 5.45 17.36 -10.02
N LYS A 454 4.74 16.24 -9.87
CA LYS A 454 3.64 16.14 -8.90
C LYS A 454 4.01 15.49 -7.57
N LEU A 455 4.86 14.46 -7.56
CA LEU A 455 5.06 13.62 -6.37
C LEU A 455 6.44 13.02 -6.21
N GLY A 456 6.78 12.78 -4.94
CA GLY A 456 7.93 11.96 -4.55
C GLY A 456 9.28 12.65 -4.67
N THR A 457 10.29 11.95 -4.22
CA THR A 457 11.70 12.37 -4.28
C THR A 457 12.40 11.87 -5.55
N LEU A 458 11.80 10.92 -6.28
CA LEU A 458 12.40 10.40 -7.50
C LEU A 458 12.48 11.46 -8.62
N PRO A 459 11.41 12.20 -8.99
CA PRO A 459 11.52 13.24 -10.02
C PRO A 459 12.59 14.30 -9.71
N PRO A 460 12.67 14.93 -8.51
CA PRO A 460 13.75 15.87 -8.22
C PRO A 460 15.12 15.18 -8.20
N GLY A 461 15.22 13.89 -7.88
CA GLY A 461 16.44 13.10 -8.03
C GLY A 461 16.90 13.00 -9.48
N LEU A 462 16.01 12.63 -10.40
CA LEU A 462 16.31 12.56 -11.82
C LEU A 462 16.80 13.92 -12.37
N LEU A 463 16.14 15.03 -11.98
CA LEU A 463 16.56 16.38 -12.37
C LEU A 463 17.93 16.77 -11.79
N THR A 464 18.18 16.39 -10.54
CA THR A 464 19.40 16.76 -9.79
C THR A 464 20.64 16.06 -10.32
N PHE A 465 20.51 14.79 -10.69
CA PHE A 465 21.63 13.95 -11.14
C PHE A 465 21.69 13.79 -12.67
N TYR A 466 20.91 14.55 -13.43
CA TYR A 466 20.91 14.47 -14.88
C TYR A 466 22.31 14.74 -15.46
N GLY A 467 22.85 13.77 -16.21
CA GLY A 467 24.21 13.83 -16.75
C GLY A 467 25.33 13.66 -15.71
N LEU A 468 25.00 13.21 -14.50
CA LEU A 468 25.92 12.97 -13.38
C LEU A 468 25.81 11.55 -12.82
N THR A 469 25.16 10.63 -13.54
CA THR A 469 24.93 9.24 -13.13
C THR A 469 25.66 8.27 -14.05
N GLU A 470 26.42 7.35 -13.45
CA GLU A 470 26.98 6.18 -14.11
C GLU A 470 25.96 5.02 -14.06
N ALA A 471 25.72 4.39 -15.21
CA ALA A 471 24.82 3.24 -15.30
C ALA A 471 25.50 1.98 -14.76
N LEU A 472 24.89 1.35 -13.76
CA LEU A 472 25.36 0.08 -13.19
C LEU A 472 24.70 -1.12 -13.86
N ASP A 473 25.36 -2.28 -13.75
CA ASP A 473 24.81 -3.56 -14.19
C ASP A 473 23.44 -3.84 -13.51
N PRO A 474 22.40 -4.25 -14.27
CA PRO A 474 21.06 -4.48 -13.72
C PRO A 474 20.99 -5.51 -12.58
N SER A 475 21.97 -6.42 -12.47
CA SER A 475 22.01 -7.38 -11.37
C SER A 475 22.28 -6.73 -10.01
N TRP A 476 22.75 -5.48 -9.96
CA TRP A 476 23.00 -4.80 -8.70
C TRP A 476 21.73 -4.39 -7.95
N HIS A 477 20.66 -4.04 -8.67
CA HIS A 477 19.42 -3.51 -8.08
C HIS A 477 18.20 -4.02 -8.84
N VAL A 478 17.47 -4.95 -8.23
CA VAL A 478 16.25 -5.53 -8.79
C VAL A 478 15.05 -4.90 -8.13
N LEU A 479 14.20 -4.28 -8.93
CA LEU A 479 13.02 -3.55 -8.48
C LEU A 479 11.73 -4.34 -8.77
N GLY A 480 10.63 -3.89 -8.17
CA GLY A 480 9.28 -4.35 -8.49
C GLY A 480 8.59 -5.17 -7.41
N LEU A 481 9.32 -5.56 -6.36
CA LEU A 481 8.80 -6.51 -5.36
C LEU A 481 7.66 -5.95 -4.50
N GLY A 482 7.42 -4.63 -4.52
CA GLY A 482 6.31 -4.00 -3.80
C GLY A 482 5.13 -3.56 -4.67
N TYR A 483 5.09 -3.88 -5.97
CA TYR A 483 3.94 -3.53 -6.82
C TYR A 483 3.75 -4.36 -8.11
N THR A 484 4.73 -5.13 -8.57
CA THR A 484 4.64 -5.87 -9.85
C THR A 484 5.23 -7.28 -9.80
N ASN A 485 5.01 -8.05 -10.86
CA ASN A 485 5.63 -9.34 -11.05
C ASN A 485 7.04 -9.17 -11.63
N VAL A 486 8.01 -9.85 -11.01
CA VAL A 486 9.44 -9.81 -11.32
C VAL A 486 9.85 -11.24 -11.62
N ASP A 487 10.68 -11.42 -12.65
CA ASP A 487 11.20 -12.73 -13.06
C ASP A 487 12.03 -13.36 -11.92
N ALA A 488 11.78 -14.64 -11.65
CA ALA A 488 12.53 -15.40 -10.66
C ALA A 488 14.04 -15.44 -10.97
N GLN A 489 14.44 -15.46 -12.24
CA GLN A 489 15.86 -15.44 -12.62
C GLN A 489 16.53 -14.11 -12.27
N LEU A 490 15.81 -13.00 -12.39
CA LEU A 490 16.31 -11.68 -11.98
C LEU A 490 16.46 -11.62 -10.47
N ILE A 491 15.48 -12.14 -9.72
CA ILE A 491 15.54 -12.24 -8.25
C ILE A 491 16.75 -13.08 -7.80
N GLU A 492 17.01 -14.22 -8.43
CA GLU A 492 18.15 -15.08 -8.10
C GLU A 492 19.50 -14.39 -8.38
N LYS A 493 19.58 -13.64 -9.48
CA LYS A 493 20.81 -12.92 -9.88
C LYS A 493 20.99 -11.59 -9.16
N GLY A 494 19.95 -11.02 -8.58
CA GLY A 494 19.97 -9.73 -7.89
C GLY A 494 20.92 -9.69 -6.70
N ALA A 495 21.65 -8.58 -6.56
CA ALA A 495 22.44 -8.27 -5.37
C ALA A 495 21.59 -7.58 -4.31
N VAL A 496 20.75 -6.62 -4.72
CA VAL A 496 19.78 -5.95 -3.85
C VAL A 496 18.38 -6.07 -4.44
N LEU A 497 17.46 -6.63 -3.65
CA LEU A 497 16.04 -6.70 -3.98
C LEU A 497 15.31 -5.54 -3.33
N HIS A 498 14.52 -4.80 -4.10
CA HIS A 498 13.83 -3.62 -3.65
C HIS A 498 12.31 -3.81 -3.67
N TYR A 499 11.69 -3.74 -2.48
CA TYR A 499 10.24 -3.77 -2.29
C TYR A 499 9.61 -2.40 -2.54
N ASN A 500 10.04 -1.73 -3.61
CA ASN A 500 9.56 -0.41 -3.97
C ASN A 500 8.06 -0.47 -4.32
N GLY A 501 7.31 0.57 -3.97
CA GLY A 501 5.84 0.57 -4.07
C GLY A 501 5.14 0.39 -2.73
N ASN A 502 3.85 0.07 -2.75
CA ASN A 502 2.98 0.13 -1.57
C ASN A 502 2.87 -1.22 -0.83
N SER A 503 3.11 -2.34 -1.50
CA SER A 503 2.99 -3.69 -0.93
C SER A 503 4.27 -4.12 -0.21
N LYS A 504 4.60 -3.43 0.89
CA LYS A 504 5.77 -3.75 1.72
C LYS A 504 5.62 -5.11 2.43
N PRO A 505 6.72 -5.85 2.66
CA PRO A 505 6.65 -7.21 3.20
C PRO A 505 6.14 -7.27 4.65
N TRP A 506 6.39 -6.23 5.46
CA TRP A 506 5.88 -6.11 6.83
C TRP A 506 4.40 -5.66 6.92
N LEU A 507 3.73 -5.45 5.79
CA LEU A 507 2.32 -5.07 5.73
C LEU A 507 1.44 -6.25 5.35
N LYS A 508 0.17 -6.21 5.78
CA LYS A 508 -0.82 -7.22 5.39
C LYS A 508 -1.12 -7.23 3.89
N ILE A 509 -0.98 -6.08 3.24
CA ILE A 509 -1.13 -5.91 1.79
C ILE A 509 0.14 -6.27 1.00
N GLY A 510 1.19 -6.76 1.68
CA GLY A 510 2.43 -7.22 1.08
C GLY A 510 2.20 -8.40 0.14
N MET A 511 2.98 -8.48 -0.94
CA MET A 511 2.85 -9.55 -1.92
C MET A 511 3.35 -10.88 -1.33
N GLU A 512 2.44 -11.82 -1.04
CA GLU A 512 2.73 -13.10 -0.37
C GLU A 512 3.92 -13.85 -0.98
N LYS A 513 4.02 -13.88 -2.31
CA LYS A 513 5.12 -14.56 -3.01
C LYS A 513 6.53 -14.01 -2.70
N TYR A 514 6.65 -12.75 -2.28
CA TYR A 514 7.94 -12.10 -2.03
C TYR A 514 8.24 -11.91 -0.54
N LYS A 515 7.26 -12.11 0.35
CA LYS A 515 7.48 -12.04 1.80
C LYS A 515 8.60 -12.97 2.28
N PRO A 516 8.71 -14.24 1.85
CA PRO A 516 9.75 -15.15 2.33
C PRO A 516 11.20 -14.66 2.09
N LEU A 517 11.41 -13.84 1.05
CA LEU A 517 12.73 -13.27 0.73
C LEU A 517 13.17 -12.23 1.78
N TRP A 518 12.22 -11.58 2.46
CA TRP A 518 12.44 -10.60 3.53
C TRP A 518 12.38 -11.26 4.92
N GLU A 519 11.39 -12.13 5.14
CA GLU A 519 11.15 -12.80 6.43
C GLU A 519 12.34 -13.64 6.92
N LYS A 520 13.12 -14.22 5.99
CA LYS A 520 14.34 -14.98 6.35
C LYS A 520 15.42 -14.16 7.08
N TYR A 521 15.32 -12.83 7.04
CA TYR A 521 16.23 -11.90 7.71
C TYR A 521 15.65 -11.32 9.00
N VAL A 522 14.44 -11.71 9.37
CA VAL A 522 13.79 -11.33 10.64
C VAL A 522 13.99 -12.42 11.67
N ASP A 523 14.50 -12.06 12.84
CA ASP A 523 14.62 -12.97 13.96
C ASP A 523 13.30 -13.08 14.73
N TYR A 524 12.34 -13.86 14.24
CA TYR A 524 11.09 -14.14 14.93
C TYR A 524 11.27 -14.86 16.29
N GLY A 525 12.49 -15.34 16.59
CA GLY A 525 12.87 -15.85 17.91
C GLY A 525 13.06 -14.73 18.94
N HIS A 526 13.25 -13.48 18.52
CA HIS A 526 13.54 -12.37 19.42
C HIS A 526 12.34 -12.10 20.37
N PRO A 527 12.55 -12.09 21.71
CA PRO A 527 11.45 -11.98 22.68
C PRO A 527 10.55 -10.77 22.48
N LEU A 528 11.11 -9.61 22.11
CA LEU A 528 10.33 -8.40 21.85
C LEU A 528 9.44 -8.51 20.60
N LEU A 529 9.86 -9.27 19.59
CA LEU A 529 9.04 -9.50 18.38
C LEU A 529 7.88 -10.43 18.70
N GLN A 530 8.13 -11.51 19.46
CA GLN A 530 7.07 -12.43 19.91
C GLN A 530 6.02 -11.72 20.77
N GLN A 531 6.46 -10.88 21.71
CA GLN A 531 5.56 -10.11 22.58
C GLN A 531 4.71 -9.07 21.82
N CYS A 532 5.14 -8.68 20.62
CA CYS A 532 4.43 -7.75 19.75
C CYS A 532 3.68 -8.43 18.60
N ASN A 533 3.49 -9.76 18.67
CA ASN A 533 2.70 -10.52 17.71
C ASN A 533 3.22 -10.40 16.27
N PHE A 534 4.56 -10.45 16.10
CA PHE A 534 5.13 -10.81 14.81
C PHE A 534 5.02 -12.34 14.68
N HIS A 535 4.40 -12.82 13.60
CA HIS A 535 4.18 -14.24 13.31
C HIS A 535 4.76 -14.58 11.95
#